data_AF-A0AAE1BAB8-F1
#
_entry.id   AF-A0AAE1BAB8-F1
#
_cell.length_a   1.000
_cell.length_b   1.000
_cell.length_c   1.000
_cell.angle_alpha   90.00
_cell.angle_beta   90.00
_cell.angle_gamma   90.00
#
_symmetry.space_group_name_H-M   'P 1'
#
loop_
_entity.id
_entity.type
_entity.pdbx_description
1 polymer ?
#
loop_
_entity_poly.entity_id
_entity_poly.type
_entity_poly.pdbx_seq_one_letter_code
_entity_poly.pdbx_strand_id
1 'polypeptide(L)'
;MGKMKRMRQKLHIAAAKSKDKNTFVKNTDKNDDQQMEDAQFKLPIDPTALGARGENIFKDVKISSFELAPQKLPDFDARSSITSKTFKGKNLTKKEKQKMRHDAWTEKMDAITSAKKKAKEKKKKQQTPIVGDLTEMEEALPTLELLLKKSTHSAVKSAQSQREKPIPKEKKRKKQMHDDISLFHQVSQHPLIKEDASLIIKTHLRNKIQMEKDMET
;
A
#
# COMPACT_ATOMS: atom_id res chain seq x y z
N MET A 1 34.60 -22.61 -18.77
CA MET A 1 33.17 -22.22 -18.81
C MET A 1 33.00 -20.80 -18.27
N GLY A 2 32.88 -19.79 -19.14
CA GLY A 2 32.80 -18.37 -18.75
C GLY A 2 31.38 -17.90 -18.42
N LYS A 3 31.25 -16.96 -17.46
CA LYS A 3 29.95 -16.35 -17.12
C LYS A 3 29.64 -15.19 -18.06
N MET A 4 28.62 -15.31 -18.91
CA MET A 4 28.16 -14.22 -19.78
C MET A 4 27.77 -12.97 -18.97
N LYS A 5 28.52 -11.88 -19.14
CA LYS A 5 28.14 -10.56 -18.62
C LYS A 5 27.02 -9.99 -19.49
N ARG A 6 25.77 -9.98 -19.01
CA ARG A 6 24.67 -9.26 -19.68
C ARG A 6 24.99 -7.76 -19.72
N MET A 7 25.02 -7.20 -20.93
CA MET A 7 25.24 -5.76 -21.15
C MET A 7 24.09 -4.95 -20.54
N ARG A 8 24.42 -3.97 -19.68
CA ARG A 8 23.42 -3.08 -19.06
C ARG A 8 23.21 -1.85 -19.92
N GLN A 9 22.12 -1.82 -20.68
CA GLN A 9 21.71 -0.67 -21.48
C GLN A 9 21.33 0.52 -20.57
N LYS A 10 22.03 1.66 -20.70
CA LYS A 10 21.77 2.88 -19.92
C LYS A 10 20.80 3.80 -20.67
N LEU A 11 19.49 3.62 -20.48
CA LEU A 11 18.46 4.35 -21.23
C LEU A 11 18.36 5.86 -20.89
N HIS A 12 18.89 6.31 -19.75
CA HIS A 12 18.67 7.67 -19.24
C HIS A 12 19.71 8.73 -19.66
N ILE A 13 20.58 8.46 -20.64
CA ILE A 13 21.62 9.43 -21.07
C ILE A 13 21.15 10.30 -22.26
N ALA A 14 20.19 9.82 -23.07
CA ALA A 14 19.78 10.50 -24.30
C ALA A 14 19.18 11.90 -24.08
N ALA A 15 18.31 12.04 -23.07
CA ALA A 15 17.60 13.29 -22.77
C ALA A 15 18.50 14.46 -22.33
N ALA A 16 19.77 14.20 -21.99
CA ALA A 16 20.73 15.21 -21.57
C ALA A 16 21.61 15.74 -22.72
N LYS A 17 21.47 15.22 -23.95
CA LYS A 17 22.38 15.55 -25.08
C LYS A 17 21.77 16.41 -26.19
N SER A 18 20.49 16.75 -26.11
CA SER A 18 19.77 17.53 -27.13
C SER A 18 19.83 19.05 -26.94
N LYS A 19 20.50 19.57 -25.89
CA LYS A 19 20.49 21.01 -25.56
C LYS A 19 21.62 21.84 -26.17
N ASP A 20 22.76 21.23 -26.50
CA ASP A 20 24.00 21.94 -26.85
C ASP A 20 24.45 21.70 -28.30
N LYS A 21 23.59 21.95 -29.29
CA LYS A 21 23.97 22.18 -30.69
C LYS A 21 23.04 23.20 -31.38
N ASN A 22 23.39 24.48 -31.25
CA ASN A 22 22.99 25.52 -32.19
C ASN A 22 24.27 26.16 -32.79
N THR A 23 24.15 26.81 -33.93
CA THR A 23 25.25 27.35 -34.78
C THR A 23 26.17 26.30 -35.45
N PHE A 24 25.90 25.98 -36.71
CA PHE A 24 26.74 26.38 -37.86
C PHE A 24 25.94 26.15 -39.17
N VAL A 25 26.32 26.78 -40.28
CA VAL A 25 25.52 26.87 -41.53
C VAL A 25 26.40 26.57 -42.75
N LYS A 26 25.77 26.19 -43.88
CA LYS A 26 26.33 25.72 -45.18
C LYS A 26 26.77 24.24 -45.20
N ASN A 27 26.63 23.49 -46.30
CA ASN A 27 26.24 23.87 -47.66
C ASN A 27 25.28 22.86 -48.33
N THR A 28 24.74 23.28 -49.48
CA THR A 28 23.93 22.59 -50.50
C THR A 28 24.31 21.15 -50.87
N ASP A 29 23.31 20.30 -51.18
CA ASP A 29 22.97 20.01 -52.59
C ASP A 29 21.49 19.56 -52.77
N LYS A 30 21.12 19.18 -53.99
CA LYS A 30 19.77 19.19 -54.60
C LYS A 30 18.93 17.90 -54.54
N ASN A 31 17.60 18.10 -54.69
CA ASN A 31 16.59 17.28 -55.41
C ASN A 31 16.40 15.78 -54.99
N ASP A 32 15.21 15.19 -54.91
CA ASP A 32 13.77 15.61 -54.93
C ASP A 32 13.03 14.61 -53.96
N ASP A 33 11.71 14.34 -53.90
CA ASP A 33 10.52 14.70 -54.68
C ASP A 33 9.23 14.52 -53.83
N GLN A 34 8.09 14.98 -54.37
CA GLN A 34 6.70 14.62 -54.06
C GLN A 34 6.06 15.05 -52.73
N GLN A 35 4.80 15.47 -52.87
CA GLN A 35 3.91 15.97 -51.82
C GLN A 35 2.98 14.84 -51.34
N MET A 36 2.66 14.84 -50.04
CA MET A 36 1.45 14.20 -49.52
C MET A 36 0.82 15.15 -48.49
N GLU A 37 -0.28 15.79 -48.88
CA GLU A 37 -1.22 16.46 -47.96
C GLU A 37 -1.91 15.38 -47.11
N ASP A 38 -1.79 15.45 -45.77
CA ASP A 38 -2.65 14.64 -44.91
C ASP A 38 -2.87 15.22 -43.50
N ALA A 39 -4.08 15.00 -42.99
CA ALA A 39 -4.69 15.43 -41.72
C ALA A 39 -3.86 16.18 -40.65
N GLN A 40 -4.37 17.33 -40.19
CA GLN A 40 -3.92 18.01 -38.96
C GLN A 40 -4.21 17.18 -37.69
N PHE A 41 -3.32 16.24 -37.37
CA PHE A 41 -3.42 15.39 -36.18
C PHE A 41 -3.08 16.18 -34.90
N LYS A 42 -4.07 16.89 -34.36
CA LYS A 42 -3.95 17.59 -33.06
C LYS A 42 -3.83 16.55 -31.93
N LEU A 43 -2.59 16.20 -31.59
CA LEU A 43 -2.28 15.32 -30.47
C LEU A 43 -2.90 15.84 -29.17
N PRO A 44 -3.47 14.97 -28.31
CA PRO A 44 -3.97 15.37 -27.01
C PRO A 44 -2.91 16.10 -26.18
N ILE A 45 -3.27 17.25 -25.63
CA ILE A 45 -2.38 18.06 -24.79
C ILE A 45 -2.20 17.34 -23.45
N ASP A 46 -1.04 16.69 -23.27
CA ASP A 46 -0.68 16.03 -22.02
C ASP A 46 -0.42 17.10 -20.93
N PRO A 47 -1.24 17.17 -19.86
CA PRO A 47 -1.06 18.16 -18.79
C PRO A 47 0.21 17.96 -17.98
N THR A 48 0.93 16.86 -18.20
CA THR A 48 2.24 16.54 -17.60
C THR A 48 3.41 17.11 -18.42
N ALA A 49 3.17 17.53 -19.66
CA ALA A 49 4.19 18.16 -20.50
C ALA A 49 4.52 19.56 -19.95
N LEU A 50 5.78 19.75 -19.51
CA LEU A 50 6.30 21.00 -18.93
C LEU A 50 5.89 22.22 -19.77
N GLY A 51 4.90 22.97 -19.25
CA GLY A 51 4.09 23.86 -20.06
C GLY A 51 4.86 25.05 -20.64
N ALA A 52 4.54 25.41 -21.88
CA ALA A 52 5.00 26.64 -22.54
C ALA A 52 4.28 27.90 -22.00
N ARG A 53 4.12 28.02 -20.69
CA ARG A 53 3.71 29.22 -19.95
C ARG A 53 4.51 29.28 -18.65
N GLY A 54 5.44 30.23 -18.57
CA GLY A 54 6.48 30.32 -17.54
C GLY A 54 6.01 30.83 -16.18
N GLU A 55 4.95 30.25 -15.61
CA GLU A 55 4.55 30.52 -14.23
C GLU A 55 5.04 29.40 -13.29
N ASN A 56 5.67 29.80 -12.19
CA ASN A 56 6.07 28.87 -11.15
C ASN A 56 4.82 28.34 -10.43
N ILE A 57 4.47 27.07 -10.65
CA ILE A 57 3.29 26.40 -10.06
C ILE A 57 3.27 26.49 -8.52
N PHE A 58 4.44 26.65 -7.90
CA PHE A 58 4.61 26.78 -6.45
C PHE A 58 4.74 28.23 -5.94
N LYS A 59 4.50 29.25 -6.77
CA LYS A 59 4.68 30.68 -6.40
C LYS A 59 3.90 31.10 -5.14
N ASP A 60 2.73 30.51 -4.93
CA ASP A 60 1.84 30.83 -3.81
C ASP A 60 2.09 29.91 -2.57
N VAL A 61 3.00 28.93 -2.68
CA VAL A 61 3.28 27.96 -1.61
C VAL A 61 4.42 28.47 -0.74
N LYS A 62 4.08 29.07 0.41
CA LYS A 62 5.03 29.58 1.41
C LYS A 62 5.71 28.44 2.18
N ILE A 63 6.65 27.74 1.56
CA ILE A 63 7.43 26.67 2.20
C ILE A 63 8.48 27.30 3.13
N SER A 64 8.15 27.49 4.42
CA SER A 64 9.17 27.92 5.40
C SER A 64 10.04 26.74 5.84
N SER A 65 11.35 26.97 5.99
CA SER A 65 12.28 25.96 6.52
C SER A 65 12.01 25.62 7.98
N PHE A 66 11.40 26.56 8.72
CA PHE A 66 11.03 26.39 10.13
C PHE A 66 9.88 25.40 10.33
N GLU A 67 8.87 25.40 9.46
CA GLU A 67 7.74 24.45 9.51
C GLU A 67 8.12 23.04 9.04
N LEU A 68 9.14 22.91 8.18
CA LEU A 68 9.66 21.61 7.75
C LEU A 68 10.52 20.91 8.82
N ALA A 69 11.30 21.67 9.60
CA ALA A 69 12.19 21.11 10.63
C ALA A 69 11.53 20.18 11.67
N PRO A 70 10.31 20.45 12.20
CA PRO A 70 9.63 19.53 13.12
C PRO A 70 8.99 18.32 12.44
N GLN A 71 8.83 18.30 11.11
CA GLN A 71 8.25 17.15 10.38
C GLN A 71 9.24 15.98 10.30
N LYS A 72 9.35 15.25 11.41
CA LYS A 72 10.04 13.96 11.47
C LYS A 72 9.33 12.95 10.58
N LEU A 73 9.86 12.76 9.37
CA LEU A 73 9.43 11.73 8.43
C LEU A 73 9.31 10.36 9.14
N PRO A 74 8.31 9.54 8.80
CA PRO A 74 8.18 8.19 9.36
C PRO A 74 9.47 7.40 9.16
N ASP A 75 10.03 6.86 10.24
CA ASP A 75 11.29 6.10 10.20
C ASP A 75 11.10 4.81 9.40
N PHE A 76 11.44 4.87 8.12
CA PHE A 76 11.27 3.75 7.19
C PHE A 76 12.16 2.55 7.58
N ASP A 77 13.28 2.80 8.27
CA ASP A 77 14.19 1.77 8.77
C ASP A 77 13.64 1.06 10.03
N ALA A 78 12.65 1.65 10.72
CA ALA A 78 11.91 0.96 11.79
C ALA A 78 11.02 -0.19 11.28
N ARG A 79 10.92 -0.38 9.95
CA ARG A 79 10.26 -1.54 9.31
C ARG A 79 11.25 -2.69 9.04
N SER A 80 12.55 -2.46 9.25
CA SER A 80 13.62 -3.46 9.14
C SER A 80 13.71 -4.32 10.40
N SER A 81 13.97 -5.63 10.27
CA SER A 81 14.38 -6.45 11.43
C SER A 81 15.79 -6.12 11.90
N ILE A 82 16.64 -5.64 10.97
CA ILE A 82 17.95 -5.08 11.25
C ILE A 82 18.03 -3.69 10.63
N THR A 83 18.03 -2.68 11.49
CA THR A 83 18.18 -1.26 11.14
C THR A 83 19.63 -0.83 11.31
N SER A 84 19.98 0.30 10.70
CA SER A 84 21.15 1.13 11.03
C SER A 84 21.39 1.27 12.55
N LYS A 85 20.31 1.31 13.34
CA LYS A 85 20.32 1.39 14.81
C LYS A 85 20.74 0.08 15.48
N THR A 86 20.43 -1.09 14.92
CA THR A 86 20.73 -2.42 15.50
C THR A 86 22.23 -2.68 15.69
N PHE A 87 23.07 -1.99 14.91
CA PHE A 87 24.53 -2.05 14.99
C PHE A 87 25.19 -0.81 15.63
N LYS A 88 24.41 0.22 16.01
CA LYS A 88 24.95 1.43 16.64
C LYS A 88 25.42 1.10 18.07
N GLY A 89 26.58 1.61 18.47
CA GLY A 89 27.19 1.31 19.77
C GLY A 89 27.83 -0.08 19.90
N LYS A 90 27.82 -0.91 18.83
CA LYS A 90 28.48 -2.23 18.82
C LYS A 90 29.73 -2.20 17.94
N ASN A 91 30.89 -2.46 18.53
CA ASN A 91 32.22 -2.49 17.89
C ASN A 91 32.44 -3.75 17.01
N LEU A 92 31.42 -4.14 16.25
CA LEU A 92 31.42 -5.29 15.36
C LEU A 92 32.19 -4.98 14.07
N THR A 93 32.96 -5.94 13.55
CA THR A 93 33.62 -5.83 12.26
C THR A 93 32.61 -5.82 11.10
N LYS A 94 33.09 -5.48 9.89
CA LYS A 94 32.31 -5.58 8.66
C LYS A 94 31.81 -7.03 8.42
N LYS A 95 32.60 -8.04 8.82
CA LYS A 95 32.28 -9.46 8.65
C LYS A 95 31.12 -9.88 9.57
N GLU A 96 31.15 -9.52 10.86
CA GLU A 96 30.01 -9.78 11.76
C GLU A 96 28.76 -9.00 11.32
N LYS A 97 28.89 -7.72 10.97
CA LYS A 97 27.77 -6.88 10.49
C LYS A 97 27.14 -7.45 9.21
N GLN A 98 27.90 -8.15 8.37
CA GLN A 98 27.39 -8.88 7.22
C GLN A 98 26.75 -10.22 7.62
N LYS A 99 27.38 -10.99 8.52
CA LYS A 99 26.84 -12.26 9.04
C LYS A 99 25.47 -12.06 9.70
N MET A 100 25.35 -11.12 10.64
CA MET A 100 24.09 -10.80 11.31
C MET A 100 22.97 -10.42 10.33
N ARG A 101 23.28 -9.69 9.24
CA ARG A 101 22.30 -9.35 8.19
C ARG A 101 21.85 -10.56 7.38
N HIS A 102 22.73 -11.55 7.21
CA HIS A 102 22.39 -12.81 6.56
C HIS A 102 21.56 -13.69 7.50
N ASP A 103 22.04 -13.93 8.73
CA ASP A 103 21.41 -14.78 9.74
C ASP A 103 19.95 -14.36 10.02
N ALA A 104 19.70 -13.07 10.26
CA ALA A 104 18.34 -12.55 10.50
C ALA A 104 17.49 -12.40 9.23
N TRP A 105 18.09 -12.55 8.04
CA TRP A 105 17.33 -12.67 6.79
C TRP A 105 16.92 -14.13 6.55
N THR A 106 17.81 -15.10 6.80
CA THR A 106 17.48 -16.54 6.76
C THR A 106 16.43 -16.88 7.80
N GLU A 107 16.60 -16.46 9.06
CA GLU A 107 15.59 -16.61 10.13
C GLU A 107 14.21 -16.06 9.69
N LYS A 108 14.19 -14.88 9.05
CA LYS A 108 12.95 -14.28 8.53
C LYS A 108 12.36 -15.06 7.36
N MET A 109 13.17 -15.68 6.50
CA MET A 109 12.67 -16.56 5.44
C MET A 109 12.11 -17.85 6.04
N ASP A 110 12.77 -18.43 7.03
CA ASP A 110 12.38 -19.69 7.69
C ASP A 110 11.12 -19.52 8.54
N ALA A 111 10.95 -18.37 9.21
CA ALA A 111 9.68 -17.99 9.84
C ALA A 111 8.53 -17.87 8.81
N ILE A 112 8.81 -17.38 7.59
CA ILE A 112 7.81 -17.26 6.52
C ILE A 112 7.49 -18.62 5.89
N THR A 113 8.47 -19.51 5.70
CA THR A 113 8.24 -20.86 5.12
C THR A 113 7.54 -21.78 6.11
N SER A 114 7.95 -21.78 7.38
CA SER A 114 7.30 -22.54 8.45
C SER A 114 5.86 -22.10 8.69
N ALA A 115 5.59 -20.79 8.80
CA ALA A 115 4.22 -20.27 8.91
C ALA A 115 3.35 -20.65 7.70
N LYS A 116 3.89 -20.61 6.47
CA LYS A 116 3.19 -21.08 5.26
C LYS A 116 2.95 -22.60 5.26
N LYS A 117 3.89 -23.41 5.76
CA LYS A 117 3.70 -24.86 5.92
C LYS A 117 2.58 -25.12 6.92
N LYS A 118 2.68 -24.56 8.12
CA LYS A 118 1.69 -24.71 9.19
C LYS A 118 0.28 -24.26 8.75
N ALA A 119 0.16 -23.14 8.04
CA ALA A 119 -1.13 -22.68 7.50
C ALA A 119 -1.71 -23.60 6.40
N LYS A 120 -0.88 -24.26 5.59
CA LYS A 120 -1.34 -25.30 4.64
C LYS A 120 -1.77 -26.57 5.36
N GLU A 121 -1.04 -26.96 6.40
CA GLU A 121 -1.28 -28.17 7.18
C GLU A 121 -2.57 -28.07 7.98
N LYS A 122 -2.78 -26.94 8.70
CA LYS A 122 -4.05 -26.66 9.39
C LYS A 122 -5.25 -26.68 8.44
N LYS A 123 -5.10 -26.12 7.22
CA LYS A 123 -6.15 -26.21 6.19
C LYS A 123 -6.43 -27.63 5.71
N LYS A 124 -5.44 -28.54 5.70
CA LYS A 124 -5.70 -29.96 5.40
C LYS A 124 -6.50 -30.62 6.53
N LYS A 125 -6.05 -30.46 7.78
CA LYS A 125 -6.75 -31.01 8.97
C LYS A 125 -8.21 -30.52 9.05
N GLN A 126 -8.46 -29.24 8.79
CA GLN A 126 -9.80 -28.65 8.71
C GLN A 126 -10.68 -29.13 7.53
N GLN A 127 -10.14 -29.88 6.57
CA GLN A 127 -10.92 -30.49 5.48
C GLN A 127 -11.05 -32.00 5.64
N THR A 128 -10.12 -32.64 6.35
CA THR A 128 -10.17 -34.06 6.71
C THR A 128 -10.06 -34.19 8.23
N PRO A 129 -11.15 -34.01 8.99
CA PRO A 129 -11.13 -34.15 10.44
C PRO A 129 -10.83 -35.61 10.81
N ILE A 130 -9.65 -35.84 11.39
CA ILE A 130 -9.22 -37.15 11.86
C ILE A 130 -9.73 -37.33 13.30
N VAL A 131 -10.55 -38.35 13.54
CA VAL A 131 -11.05 -38.68 14.88
C VAL A 131 -9.85 -38.99 15.79
N GLY A 132 -9.71 -38.21 16.87
CA GLY A 132 -8.59 -38.33 17.82
C GLY A 132 -7.38 -37.43 17.55
N ASP A 133 -7.39 -36.54 16.56
CA ASP A 133 -6.31 -35.55 16.39
C ASP A 133 -6.38 -34.45 17.45
N LEU A 134 -5.58 -34.60 18.51
CA LEU A 134 -5.52 -33.65 19.64
C LEU A 134 -4.84 -32.32 19.30
N THR A 135 -4.23 -32.16 18.11
CA THR A 135 -3.42 -30.95 17.81
C THR A 135 -4.25 -29.67 17.73
N GLU A 136 -5.58 -29.75 17.52
CA GLU A 136 -6.44 -28.56 17.63
C GLU A 136 -6.56 -28.06 19.07
N MET A 137 -6.54 -28.96 20.06
CA MET A 137 -6.49 -28.60 21.48
C MET A 137 -5.11 -28.06 21.86
N GLU A 138 -4.03 -28.70 21.39
CA GLU A 138 -2.65 -28.21 21.61
C GLU A 138 -2.42 -26.81 21.02
N GLU A 139 -2.99 -26.50 19.85
CA GLU A 139 -2.94 -25.16 19.25
C GLU A 139 -3.82 -24.11 19.94
N ALA A 140 -4.90 -24.54 20.61
CA ALA A 140 -5.77 -23.64 21.36
C ALA A 140 -5.16 -23.23 22.71
N LEU A 141 -4.24 -24.03 23.26
CA LEU A 141 -3.60 -23.78 24.54
C LEU A 141 -2.47 -22.73 24.45
N PRO A 142 -2.33 -21.83 25.45
CA PRO A 142 -1.22 -20.91 25.51
C PRO A 142 0.08 -21.65 25.83
N THR A 143 1.12 -21.45 25.02
CA THR A 143 2.46 -21.98 25.30
C THR A 143 2.99 -21.52 26.66
N LEU A 144 3.85 -22.32 27.30
CA LEU A 144 4.42 -22.01 28.62
C LEU A 144 5.12 -20.64 28.66
N GLU A 145 5.82 -20.25 27.60
CA GLU A 145 6.39 -18.91 27.45
C GLU A 145 5.35 -17.79 27.56
N LEU A 146 4.17 -17.97 26.97
CA LEU A 146 3.09 -16.97 27.03
C LEU A 146 2.48 -16.88 28.42
N LEU A 147 2.44 -17.98 29.18
CA LEU A 147 2.08 -17.99 30.59
C LEU A 147 3.10 -17.19 31.41
N LEU A 148 4.38 -17.55 31.29
CA LEU A 148 5.49 -16.91 32.03
C LEU A 148 5.67 -15.42 31.66
N LYS A 149 5.34 -15.01 30.44
CA LYS A 149 5.34 -13.60 30.00
C LYS A 149 4.05 -12.85 30.36
N LYS A 150 3.00 -13.52 30.83
CA LYS A 150 1.72 -12.88 31.23
C LYS A 150 1.73 -12.47 32.70
N SER A 151 2.44 -13.17 33.58
CA SER A 151 2.56 -12.82 35.01
C SER A 151 3.25 -11.48 35.25
N THR A 152 4.18 -11.07 34.37
CA THR A 152 4.95 -9.82 34.53
C THR A 152 4.31 -8.58 33.90
N HIS A 153 3.34 -8.75 32.99
CA HIS A 153 2.81 -7.66 32.14
C HIS A 153 1.28 -7.72 31.90
N SER A 154 0.52 -8.21 32.88
CA SER A 154 -0.93 -8.50 32.74
C SER A 154 -1.81 -7.27 32.45
N ALA A 155 -1.42 -6.06 32.83
CA ALA A 155 -2.29 -4.87 32.85
C ALA A 155 -2.49 -4.13 31.50
N VAL A 156 -1.63 -4.34 30.49
CA VAL A 156 -1.48 -3.35 29.38
C VAL A 156 -2.32 -3.69 28.12
N LYS A 157 -3.02 -4.82 28.08
CA LYS A 157 -3.61 -5.36 26.82
C LYS A 157 -5.06 -4.94 26.50
N SER A 158 -5.76 -4.24 27.39
CA SER A 158 -7.09 -3.65 27.08
C SER A 158 -6.99 -2.41 26.19
N ALA A 159 -5.86 -1.70 26.22
CA ALA A 159 -5.63 -0.45 25.48
C ALA A 159 -5.27 -0.67 23.99
N GLN A 160 -5.99 -1.55 23.27
CA GLN A 160 -6.01 -1.50 21.81
C GLN A 160 -6.82 -0.28 21.36
N SER A 161 -6.17 0.89 21.43
CA SER A 161 -6.63 2.16 20.85
C SER A 161 -7.39 1.95 19.53
N GLN A 162 -8.53 2.63 19.38
CA GLN A 162 -9.32 2.67 18.15
C GLN A 162 -8.54 3.41 17.06
N ARG A 163 -7.50 2.77 16.52
CA ARG A 163 -6.71 3.29 15.41
C ARG A 163 -7.63 3.42 14.20
N GLU A 164 -7.65 4.61 13.62
CA GLU A 164 -8.43 4.91 12.42
C GLU A 164 -8.20 3.83 11.36
N LYS A 165 -9.30 3.22 10.91
CA LYS A 165 -9.23 2.09 9.97
C LYS A 165 -8.67 2.63 8.65
N PRO A 166 -7.55 2.08 8.13
CA PRO A 166 -6.89 2.65 6.96
C PRO A 166 -7.83 2.67 5.75
N ILE A 167 -7.75 3.74 4.97
CA ILE A 167 -8.66 4.00 3.84
C ILE A 167 -8.75 2.75 2.94
N PRO A 168 -9.97 2.21 2.69
CA PRO A 168 -10.13 0.98 1.94
C PRO A 168 -9.67 1.15 0.49
N LYS A 169 -9.07 0.08 -0.07
CA LYS A 169 -8.55 0.06 -1.45
C LYS A 169 -9.61 0.53 -2.45
N GLU A 170 -9.17 1.24 -3.48
CA GLU A 170 -10.04 1.88 -4.48
C GLU A 170 -11.08 0.93 -5.10
N LYS A 171 -10.71 -0.31 -5.45
CA LYS A 171 -11.69 -1.30 -5.96
C LYS A 171 -12.82 -1.62 -4.96
N LYS A 172 -12.55 -1.58 -3.65
CA LYS A 172 -13.60 -1.74 -2.63
C LYS A 172 -14.46 -0.48 -2.52
N ARG A 173 -13.86 0.73 -2.55
CA ARG A 173 -14.60 2.01 -2.57
C ARG A 173 -15.57 2.07 -3.75
N LYS A 174 -15.10 1.77 -4.96
CA LYS A 174 -15.94 1.75 -6.17
C LYS A 174 -17.04 0.70 -6.09
N LYS A 175 -16.77 -0.53 -5.62
CA LYS A 175 -17.83 -1.53 -5.43
C LYS A 175 -18.89 -1.03 -4.46
N GLN A 176 -18.47 -0.57 -3.27
CA GLN A 176 -19.40 -0.04 -2.26
C GLN A 176 -20.24 1.10 -2.82
N MET A 177 -19.64 2.07 -3.53
CA MET A 177 -20.37 3.16 -4.20
C MET A 177 -21.43 2.65 -5.19
N HIS A 178 -21.14 1.60 -5.98
CA HIS A 178 -22.14 1.00 -6.87
C HIS A 178 -23.22 0.21 -6.10
N ASP A 179 -22.85 -0.48 -5.03
CA ASP A 179 -23.79 -1.18 -4.14
C ASP A 179 -24.76 -0.16 -3.48
N ASP A 180 -24.23 0.95 -2.98
CA ASP A 180 -24.97 2.06 -2.35
C ASP A 180 -25.92 2.76 -3.35
N ILE A 181 -25.46 3.02 -4.58
CA ILE A 181 -26.29 3.58 -5.67
C ILE A 181 -27.43 2.62 -6.04
N SER A 182 -27.15 1.32 -6.17
CA SER A 182 -28.17 0.31 -6.48
C SER A 182 -29.22 0.21 -5.38
N LEU A 183 -28.79 0.26 -4.11
CA LEU A 183 -29.68 0.29 -2.96
C LEU A 183 -30.56 1.56 -2.96
N PHE A 184 -29.98 2.73 -3.23
CA PHE A 184 -30.74 3.98 -3.32
C PHE A 184 -31.82 3.93 -4.41
N HIS A 185 -31.52 3.37 -5.59
CA HIS A 185 -32.54 3.21 -6.64
C HIS A 185 -33.69 2.28 -6.20
N GLN A 186 -33.39 1.15 -5.55
CA GLN A 186 -34.41 0.24 -5.02
C GLN A 186 -35.28 0.92 -3.94
N VAL A 187 -34.65 1.65 -3.03
CA VAL A 187 -35.31 2.43 -1.96
C VAL A 187 -36.21 3.52 -2.56
N SER A 188 -35.72 4.26 -3.56
CA SER A 188 -36.48 5.32 -4.26
C SER A 188 -37.63 4.80 -5.13
N GLN A 189 -37.62 3.52 -5.53
CA GLN A 189 -38.72 2.91 -6.29
C GLN A 189 -39.90 2.52 -5.39
N HIS A 190 -39.66 2.24 -4.11
CA HIS A 190 -40.65 1.73 -3.17
C HIS A 190 -41.79 2.75 -2.90
N PRO A 191 -43.08 2.37 -3.01
CA PRO A 191 -44.19 3.33 -2.92
C PRO A 191 -44.24 4.06 -1.57
N LEU A 192 -44.08 3.33 -0.46
CA LEU A 192 -44.09 3.90 0.91
C LEU A 192 -43.12 5.08 1.12
N ILE A 193 -42.03 5.13 0.35
CA ILE A 193 -40.99 6.17 0.45
C ILE A 193 -41.30 7.36 -0.48
N LYS A 194 -42.10 7.16 -1.52
CA LYS A 194 -42.64 8.23 -2.37
C LYS A 194 -43.75 9.00 -1.66
N GLU A 195 -44.57 8.31 -0.87
CA GLU A 195 -45.59 8.95 -0.02
C GLU A 195 -44.95 9.79 1.09
N ASP A 196 -44.15 9.18 1.98
CA ASP A 196 -43.68 9.86 3.19
C ASP A 196 -42.32 9.34 3.69
N ALA A 197 -41.26 9.58 2.91
CA ALA A 197 -39.88 9.17 3.23
C ALA A 197 -39.44 9.53 4.67
N SER A 198 -39.86 10.70 5.17
CA SER A 198 -39.50 11.19 6.50
C SER A 198 -40.13 10.36 7.62
N LEU A 199 -41.33 9.81 7.42
CA LEU A 199 -41.96 8.89 8.36
C LEU A 199 -41.28 7.52 8.33
N ILE A 200 -41.00 6.97 7.15
CA ILE A 200 -40.35 5.66 6.97
C ILE A 200 -38.93 5.63 7.56
N ILE A 201 -38.16 6.72 7.43
CA ILE A 201 -36.84 6.83 8.06
C ILE A 201 -36.97 6.83 9.60
N LYS A 202 -37.95 7.54 10.17
CA LYS A 202 -38.20 7.58 11.62
C LYS A 202 -38.65 6.23 12.18
N THR A 203 -39.49 5.47 11.48
CA THR A 203 -39.91 4.13 11.93
C THR A 203 -38.76 3.13 11.80
N HIS A 204 -37.98 3.15 10.72
CA HIS A 204 -36.81 2.30 10.57
C HIS A 204 -35.76 2.56 11.68
N LEU A 205 -35.46 3.82 11.98
CA LEU A 205 -34.55 4.18 13.09
C LEU A 205 -35.06 3.69 14.44
N ARG A 206 -36.34 3.86 14.75
CA ARG A 206 -36.94 3.35 16.01
C ARG A 206 -36.78 1.83 16.12
N ASN A 207 -37.10 1.10 15.05
CA ASN A 207 -37.00 -0.36 15.03
C ASN A 207 -35.53 -0.81 15.17
N LYS A 208 -34.59 -0.12 14.51
CA LYS A 208 -33.16 -0.43 14.59
C LYS A 208 -32.59 -0.24 16.00
N ILE A 209 -32.96 0.86 16.67
CA ILE A 209 -32.59 1.14 18.06
C ILE A 209 -33.17 0.09 19.02
N GLN A 210 -34.38 -0.42 18.77
CA GLN A 210 -34.95 -1.47 19.59
C GLN A 210 -34.20 -2.80 19.40
N MET A 211 -33.96 -3.22 18.16
CA MET A 211 -33.18 -4.43 17.86
C MET A 211 -31.74 -4.40 18.39
N GLU A 212 -31.14 -3.22 18.61
CA GLU A 212 -29.83 -3.11 19.23
C GLU A 212 -29.90 -3.36 20.74
N LYS A 213 -30.92 -2.84 21.44
CA LYS A 213 -31.17 -3.14 22.86
C LYS A 213 -31.50 -4.62 23.10
N ASP A 214 -32.37 -5.18 22.25
CA ASP A 214 -32.80 -6.59 22.34
C ASP A 214 -31.66 -7.59 22.06
N MET A 215 -30.51 -7.10 21.57
CA MET A 215 -29.27 -7.86 21.33
C MET A 215 -28.17 -7.60 22.38
N GLU A 216 -28.39 -6.68 23.32
CA GLU A 216 -27.48 -6.35 24.43
C GLU A 216 -27.89 -7.01 25.76
N THR A 217 -29.05 -7.66 25.80
CA THR A 217 -29.63 -8.40 26.95
C THR A 217 -29.46 -9.91 26.82
#